data_AF-A0A5K0ZUN9-F1
#
_entry.id   AF-A0A5K0ZUN9-F1
#
_cell.length_a   1.000
_cell.length_b   1.000
_cell.length_c   1.000
_cell.angle_alpha   90.00
_cell.angle_beta   90.00
_cell.angle_gamma   90.00
#
_symmetry.space_group_name_H-M   'P 1'
#
loop_
_entity.id
_entity.type
_entity.pdbx_description
1 polymer ?
#
loop_
_entity_poly.entity_id
_entity_poly.type
_entity_poly.pdbx_seq_one_letter_code
_entity_poly.pdbx_strand_id
1 'polypeptide(L)'
;TTKEFVSKLDLKPGQKVLDVGCGIGGGDFYMAENFDVEVTGIDLSVNMVSFALERAIGRKCSVEFEVADCTKKAYPDGTFD
;
A
#
# COMPACT_ATOMS: atom_id res chain seq x y z
N THR A 1 -15.02 7.69 -2.27
CA THR A 1 -13.94 7.83 -1.23
C THR A 1 -13.11 6.54 -1.20
N THR A 2 -12.04 6.41 -0.40
CA THR A 2 -11.20 5.19 -0.31
C THR A 2 -12.02 3.88 -0.29
N LYS A 3 -13.06 3.83 0.56
CA LYS A 3 -13.94 2.66 0.67
C LYS A 3 -14.64 2.28 -0.64
N GLU A 4 -15.08 3.28 -1.40
CA GLU A 4 -15.80 3.10 -2.65
C GLU A 4 -14.91 2.59 -3.79
N PHE A 5 -13.63 2.97 -3.79
CA PHE A 5 -12.69 2.47 -4.78
C PHE A 5 -12.22 1.07 -4.43
N VAL A 6 -11.86 0.83 -3.17
CA VAL A 6 -11.42 -0.49 -2.71
C VAL A 6 -12.52 -1.55 -2.88
N SER A 7 -13.80 -1.18 -2.67
CA SER A 7 -14.90 -2.13 -2.91
C SER A 7 -15.04 -2.59 -4.36
N LYS A 8 -14.44 -1.87 -5.32
CA LYS A 8 -14.46 -2.22 -6.75
C LYS A 8 -13.29 -3.12 -7.16
N LEU A 9 -12.28 -3.28 -6.30
CA LEU A 9 -11.07 -4.08 -6.56
C LEU A 9 -11.29 -5.58 -6.33
N ASP A 10 -12.37 -5.97 -5.66
CA ASP A 10 -12.70 -7.36 -5.31
C ASP A 10 -11.53 -8.14 -4.63
N LEU A 11 -10.81 -7.44 -3.74
CA LEU A 11 -9.64 -7.98 -3.04
C LEU A 11 -9.97 -9.27 -2.27
N LYS A 12 -9.06 -10.25 -2.36
CA LYS A 12 -9.12 -11.53 -1.66
C LYS A 12 -7.99 -11.64 -0.63
N PRO A 13 -8.23 -12.30 0.51
CA PRO A 13 -7.19 -12.56 1.49
C PRO A 13 -5.94 -13.21 0.86
N GLY A 14 -4.77 -12.74 1.26
CA GLY A 14 -3.46 -13.21 0.77
C GLY A 14 -2.99 -12.62 -0.55
N GLN A 15 -3.77 -11.77 -1.21
CA GLN A 15 -3.32 -11.05 -2.41
C GLN A 15 -2.28 -9.98 -2.08
N LYS A 16 -1.47 -9.63 -3.07
CA LYS A 16 -0.43 -8.61 -3.01
C LYS A 16 -0.84 -7.39 -3.82
N VAL A 17 -0.91 -6.24 -3.17
CA VAL A 17 -1.35 -4.97 -3.76
C VAL A 17 -0.19 -3.99 -3.80
N LEU A 18 -0.01 -3.34 -4.95
CA LEU A 18 0.88 -2.19 -5.10
C LEU A 18 0.05 -0.89 -5.08
N ASP A 19 0.29 -0.01 -4.12
CA ASP A 19 -0.26 1.35 -4.12
C ASP A 19 0.80 2.33 -4.65
N VAL A 20 0.51 2.95 -5.80
CA VAL A 20 1.38 3.92 -6.46
C VAL A 20 0.93 5.34 -6.10
N GLY A 21 1.71 6.02 -5.26
CA GLY A 21 1.33 7.30 -4.67
C GLY A 21 0.58 7.12 -3.35
N CYS A 22 1.08 6.23 -2.49
CA CYS A 22 0.43 5.83 -1.23
C CYS A 22 0.28 6.97 -0.22
N GLY A 23 1.03 8.08 -0.38
CA GLY A 23 1.00 9.21 0.51
C GLY A 23 1.31 8.80 1.95
N ILE A 24 0.39 9.10 2.86
CA ILE A 24 0.53 8.84 4.32
C ILE A 24 -0.02 7.49 4.77
N GLY A 25 -0.31 6.56 3.84
CA GLY A 25 -0.64 5.17 4.14
C GLY A 25 -2.13 4.85 4.36
N GLY A 26 -3.02 5.84 4.23
CA GLY A 26 -4.42 5.70 4.69
C GLY A 26 -5.22 4.64 3.94
N GLY A 27 -5.00 4.50 2.63
CA GLY A 27 -5.61 3.46 1.81
C GLY A 27 -5.03 2.09 2.09
N ASP A 28 -3.71 2.03 2.25
CA ASP A 28 -2.95 0.79 2.48
C ASP A 28 -3.39 0.11 3.78
N PHE A 29 -3.46 0.87 4.88
CA PHE A 29 -3.95 0.34 6.15
C PHE A 29 -5.39 -0.15 6.01
N TYR A 30 -6.24 0.59 5.30
CA TYR A 30 -7.62 0.19 5.10
C TYR A 30 -7.72 -1.13 4.32
N MET A 31 -6.95 -1.31 3.25
CA MET A 31 -6.92 -2.54 2.48
C MET A 31 -6.42 -3.71 3.32
N ALA A 32 -5.26 -3.58 3.96
CA ALA A 32 -4.67 -4.66 4.75
C ALA A 32 -5.55 -5.06 5.95
N GLU A 33 -6.12 -4.09 6.69
CA GLU A 33 -6.93 -4.37 7.88
C GLU A 33 -8.31 -4.99 7.56
N ASN A 34 -8.90 -4.68 6.39
CA ASN A 34 -10.27 -5.09 6.07
C ASN A 34 -10.34 -6.27 5.09
N PHE A 35 -9.28 -6.52 4.32
CA PHE A 35 -9.27 -7.54 3.26
C PHE A 35 -8.17 -8.59 3.43
N ASP A 36 -7.34 -8.48 4.47
CA ASP A 36 -6.25 -9.42 4.77
C ASP A 36 -5.27 -9.59 3.59
N VAL A 37 -4.94 -8.48 2.95
CA VAL A 37 -3.99 -8.39 1.83
C VAL A 37 -2.65 -7.85 2.30
N GLU A 38 -1.59 -8.17 1.55
CA GLU A 38 -0.27 -7.58 1.70
C GLU A 38 -0.17 -6.34 0.80
N VAL A 39 0.13 -5.18 1.37
CA VAL A 39 0.22 -3.92 0.61
C VAL A 39 1.65 -3.40 0.60
N THR A 40 2.18 -3.13 -0.59
CA THR A 40 3.40 -2.36 -0.79
C THR A 40 3.01 -0.97 -1.30
N GLY A 41 3.23 0.05 -0.48
CA GLY A 41 3.01 1.45 -0.86
C GLY A 41 4.30 2.11 -1.32
N ILE A 42 4.27 2.78 -2.47
CA ILE A 42 5.37 3.63 -2.93
C ILE A 42 4.94 5.08 -3.09
N ASP A 43 5.82 6.00 -2.71
CA ASP A 43 5.65 7.42 -2.97
C ASP A 43 7.00 8.07 -3.30
N LEU A 44 7.00 9.08 -4.17
CA LEU A 44 8.21 9.83 -4.50
C LEU A 44 8.66 10.72 -3.33
N SER A 45 7.72 11.11 -2.46
CA SER A 45 7.96 12.02 -1.35
C SER A 45 8.48 11.29 -0.11
N VAL A 46 9.72 11.58 0.25
CA VAL A 46 10.34 11.13 1.52
C VAL A 46 9.47 11.50 2.73
N ASN A 47 8.88 12.69 2.73
CA ASN A 47 8.05 13.15 3.84
C ASN A 47 6.78 12.30 3.98
N MET A 48 6.14 11.92 2.87
CA MET A 48 4.94 11.10 2.88
C MET A 48 5.22 9.70 3.43
N VAL A 49 6.25 9.05 2.90
CA VAL A 49 6.69 7.72 3.37
C VAL A 49 7.10 7.75 4.83
N SER A 50 7.78 8.82 5.28
CA SER A 50 8.16 8.96 6.69
C SER A 50 6.93 8.99 7.61
N PHE A 51 5.88 9.75 7.25
CA PHE A 51 4.62 9.75 7.98
C PHE A 51 3.88 8.41 7.91
N ALA A 52 3.91 7.74 6.75
CA ALA A 52 3.28 6.42 6.58
C ALA A 52 3.96 5.38 7.48
N LEU A 53 5.29 5.36 7.53
CA LEU A 53 6.08 4.50 8.41
C LEU A 53 5.80 4.80 9.89
N GLU A 54 5.77 6.06 10.30
CA GLU A 54 5.44 6.44 11.67
C GLU A 54 4.04 5.94 12.07
N ARG A 55 3.07 6.07 11.16
CA ARG A 55 1.71 5.59 11.37
C ARG A 55 1.62 4.06 11.38
N ALA A 56 2.50 3.35 10.68
CA ALA A 56 2.53 1.89 10.66
C ALA A 56 2.99 1.29 12.01
N ILE A 57 3.74 2.05 12.82
CA ILE A 57 4.22 1.59 14.13
C ILE A 57 3.05 1.14 15.01
N GLY A 58 3.12 -0.09 15.50
CA GLY A 58 2.12 -0.67 16.39
C GLY A 58 0.87 -1.22 15.70
N ARG A 59 0.76 -1.07 14.37
CA ARG A 59 -0.25 -1.79 13.58
C ARG A 59 0.18 -3.23 13.34
N LYS A 60 -0.79 -4.14 13.29
CA LYS A 60 -0.58 -5.58 13.03
C LYS A 60 -0.88 -5.97 11.58
N CYS A 61 -0.98 -4.99 10.69
CA CYS A 61 -1.34 -5.20 9.29
C CYS A 61 -0.09 -5.38 8.40
N SER A 62 -0.23 -6.15 7.33
CA SER A 62 0.84 -6.42 6.36
C SER A 62 1.00 -5.27 5.36
N VAL A 63 1.64 -4.18 5.80
CA VAL A 63 1.89 -2.99 4.97
C VAL A 63 3.35 -2.59 5.03
N GLU A 64 3.95 -2.35 3.87
CA GLU A 64 5.31 -1.85 3.70
C GLU A 64 5.30 -0.54 2.90
N PHE A 65 6.22 0.38 3.21
CA PHE A 65 6.34 1.66 2.52
C PHE A 65 7.77 1.91 2.03
N GLU A 66 7.91 2.37 0.78
CA GLU A 66 9.19 2.69 0.16
C GLU A 66 9.16 4.06 -0.54
N VAL A 67 10.24 4.83 -0.40
CA VAL A 67 10.45 6.02 -1.25
C VAL A 67 10.92 5.56 -2.62
N ALA A 68 10.07 5.66 -3.64
CA ALA A 68 10.41 5.23 -4.99
C ALA A 68 9.75 6.09 -6.09
N ASP A 69 10.50 6.28 -7.18
CA ASP A 69 9.97 6.83 -8.43
C ASP A 69 9.30 5.70 -9.22
N CYS A 70 7.98 5.71 -9.29
CA CYS A 70 7.20 4.67 -9.96
C CYS A 70 7.50 4.52 -11.45
N THR A 71 8.11 5.53 -12.09
CA THR A 71 8.52 5.46 -13.50
C THR A 71 9.83 4.70 -13.71
N LYS A 72 10.56 4.41 -12.63
CA LYS A 72 11.88 3.75 -12.65
C LYS A 72 11.92 2.47 -11.82
N LYS A 73 11.10 2.37 -10.79
CA LYS A 73 11.02 1.18 -9.93
C LYS A 73 10.54 0.00 -10.76
N ALA A 74 11.29 -1.09 -10.70
CA ALA A 74 10.95 -2.34 -11.34
C ALA A 74 10.60 -3.39 -10.28
N TYR A 75 9.56 -4.15 -10.56
CA TYR A 75 9.20 -5.37 -9.84
C TYR A 75 9.18 -6.51 -10.86
N PRO A 76 9.46 -7.77 -10.46
CA PRO A 76 9.27 -8.92 -11.32
C PRO A 76 7.83 -9.00 -11.86
N ASP A 77 7.67 -9.53 -13.06
CA ASP A 77 6.34 -9.78 -13.63
C ASP A 77 5.53 -10.73 -12.71
N GLY A 78 4.25 -10.43 -12.52
CA GLY A 78 3.37 -11.23 -11.65
C GLY A 78 3.64 -11.09 -10.14
N THR A 79 4.32 -10.01 -9.71
CA THR A 79 4.56 -9.75 -8.27
C THR A 79 3.29 -9.37 -7.50
N PHE A 80 2.37 -8.65 -8.16
CA PHE A 80 1.14 -8.12 -7.57
C PHE A 80 -0.08 -8.64 -8.34
N ASP A 81 -1.21 -8.72 -7.64
CA ASP A 81 -2.51 -9.18 -8.15
C ASP A 81 -3.33 -8.06 -8.81
#